data_AF-A0A7V7N0M4-F1
#
_entry.id   AF-A0A7V7N0M4-F1
#
_cell.length_a   1.000
_cell.length_b   1.000
_cell.length_c   1.000
_cell.angle_alpha   90.00
_cell.angle_beta   90.00
_cell.angle_gamma   90.00
#
_symmetry.space_group_name_H-M   'P 1'
#
loop_
_entity.id
_entity.type
_entity.pdbx_description
1 polymer ?
#
loop_
_entity_poly.entity_id
_entity_poly.type
_entity_poly.pdbx_seq_one_letter_code
_entity_poly.pdbx_strand_id
1 'polypeptide(L)'
;ADVVAVAQVVNVDYQKSRDLNAQGQAFLTVRVPYKGVNRNDLLIVNAKGFAEHQCYYPDRQGEGQRYLVFLKQSPKNENEYHGFKPFCQLQVLLDNNGHYHLRYPTDTDLPFNQELVQDVTYQDPHARVNATEWTSIKRDEYSDQFRTEMITEEDLFQKYYFLKYTQGIPMSEIRTLLQVTRQPQMHSDQM
;
A
#
# COMPACT_ATOMS: atom_id res chain seq x y z
N ALA A 1 -9.24 -2.93 -14.21
CA ALA A 1 -9.66 -2.02 -13.12
C ALA A 1 -10.33 -0.79 -13.71
N ASP A 2 -11.36 -0.29 -13.04
CA ASP A 2 -12.04 0.97 -13.37
C ASP A 2 -11.29 2.15 -12.72
N VAL A 3 -10.77 1.91 -11.51
CA VAL A 3 -9.97 2.87 -10.75
C VAL A 3 -8.55 2.35 -10.56
N VAL A 4 -7.58 3.22 -10.82
CA VAL A 4 -6.17 3.00 -10.47
C VAL A 4 -5.64 4.29 -9.85
N ALA A 5 -5.05 4.19 -8.66
CA ALA A 5 -4.54 5.37 -7.94
C ALA A 5 -3.57 4.98 -6.83
N VAL A 6 -2.72 5.92 -6.40
CA VAL A 6 -2.14 5.85 -5.06
C VAL A 6 -3.15 6.46 -4.09
N ALA A 7 -3.63 5.66 -3.15
CA ALA A 7 -4.60 6.06 -2.14
C ALA A 7 -4.06 5.80 -0.72
N GLN A 8 -4.45 6.65 0.21
CA GLN A 8 -4.02 6.61 1.61
C GLN A 8 -5.18 6.21 2.50
N VAL A 9 -4.96 5.25 3.39
CA VAL A 9 -5.98 4.75 4.33
C VAL A 9 -6.32 5.84 5.34
N VAL A 10 -7.61 6.17 5.43
CA VAL A 10 -8.15 7.16 6.38
C VAL A 10 -8.81 6.45 7.56
N ASN A 11 -9.60 5.42 7.28
CA ASN A 11 -10.29 4.64 8.27
C ASN A 11 -10.60 3.25 7.73
N VAL A 12 -10.82 2.29 8.61
CA VAL A 12 -11.36 0.97 8.28
C VAL A 12 -12.48 0.63 9.25
N ASP A 13 -13.52 0.00 8.75
CA ASP A 13 -14.64 -0.52 9.52
C ASP A 13 -14.84 -1.98 9.14
N TYR A 14 -14.01 -2.85 9.75
CA TYR A 14 -14.05 -4.29 9.55
C TYR A 14 -14.64 -5.02 10.73
N GLN A 15 -15.56 -5.92 10.44
CA GLN A 15 -16.02 -6.91 11.38
C GLN A 15 -15.02 -8.06 11.43
N LYS A 16 -14.50 -8.32 12.64
CA LYS A 16 -13.57 -9.42 12.89
C LYS A 16 -14.33 -10.68 13.30
N SER A 17 -13.89 -11.84 12.82
CA SER A 17 -14.31 -13.15 13.30
C SER A 17 -13.04 -13.95 13.60
N ARG A 18 -12.87 -14.39 14.86
CA ARG A 18 -11.65 -15.07 15.33
C ARG A 18 -10.38 -14.28 14.98
N ASP A 19 -10.39 -12.98 15.28
CA ASP A 19 -9.30 -12.03 15.01
C ASP A 19 -8.92 -11.80 13.54
N LEU A 20 -9.67 -12.38 12.60
CA LEU A 20 -9.50 -12.16 11.16
C LEU A 20 -10.58 -11.24 10.61
N ASN A 21 -10.21 -10.33 9.72
CA ASN A 21 -11.16 -9.44 9.05
C ASN A 21 -12.09 -10.28 8.15
N ALA A 22 -13.37 -10.34 8.49
CA ALA A 22 -14.34 -11.18 7.82
C ALA A 22 -15.10 -10.43 6.73
N GLN A 23 -15.47 -9.17 6.99
CA GLN A 23 -16.11 -8.27 6.04
C GLN A 23 -16.08 -6.83 6.55
N GLY A 24 -16.29 -5.87 5.65
CA GLY A 24 -16.48 -4.47 5.99
C GLY A 24 -15.95 -3.54 4.92
N GLN A 25 -15.58 -2.34 5.33
CA GLN A 25 -15.23 -1.25 4.40
C GLN A 25 -13.91 -0.60 4.81
N ALA A 26 -13.09 -0.23 3.83
CA ALA A 26 -12.01 0.72 4.02
C ALA A 26 -12.31 2.03 3.32
N PHE A 27 -11.91 3.11 3.97
CA PHE A 27 -12.02 4.47 3.47
C PHE A 27 -10.63 4.96 3.12
N LEU A 28 -10.40 5.25 1.83
CA LEU A 28 -9.13 5.72 1.34
C LEU A 28 -9.28 7.06 0.62
N THR A 29 -8.34 7.97 0.81
CA THR A 29 -8.27 9.23 0.06
C THR A 29 -7.25 9.11 -1.06
N VAL A 30 -7.64 9.48 -2.28
CA VAL A 30 -6.75 9.49 -3.44
C VAL A 30 -5.67 10.56 -3.27
N ARG A 31 -4.40 10.16 -3.37
CA ARG A 31 -3.24 11.06 -3.37
C ARG A 31 -2.72 11.31 -4.78
N VAL A 32 -2.63 10.26 -5.59
CA VAL A 32 -2.18 10.33 -6.98
C VAL A 32 -3.18 9.59 -7.86
N PRO A 33 -4.03 10.29 -8.63
CA PRO A 33 -4.95 9.65 -9.55
C PRO A 33 -4.22 9.14 -10.79
N TYR A 34 -4.57 7.94 -11.25
CA TYR A 34 -4.16 7.43 -12.56
C TYR A 34 -5.35 7.19 -13.48
N LYS A 35 -6.40 6.52 -13.00
CA LYS A 35 -7.57 6.19 -13.80
C LYS A 35 -8.84 6.30 -12.96
N GLY A 36 -9.88 6.91 -13.54
CA GLY A 36 -11.26 6.85 -13.05
C GLY A 36 -11.57 7.66 -11.79
N VAL A 37 -10.60 8.43 -11.26
CA VAL A 37 -10.74 9.22 -10.02
C VAL A 37 -9.91 10.49 -10.10
N ASN A 38 -10.25 11.47 -9.26
CA ASN A 38 -9.54 12.71 -9.06
C ASN A 38 -8.74 12.71 -7.75
N ARG A 39 -7.83 13.67 -7.62
CA ARG A 39 -7.09 13.89 -6.37
C ARG A 39 -8.05 14.26 -5.24
N ASN A 40 -7.84 13.67 -4.07
CA ASN A 40 -8.65 13.80 -2.86
C ASN A 40 -10.04 13.15 -2.91
N ASP A 41 -10.37 12.40 -3.96
CA ASP A 41 -11.59 11.58 -3.95
C ASP A 41 -11.55 10.56 -2.81
N LEU A 42 -12.71 10.34 -2.19
CA LEU A 42 -12.90 9.31 -1.18
C LEU A 42 -13.33 8.01 -1.85
N LEU A 43 -12.55 6.96 -1.63
CA LEU A 43 -12.84 5.60 -2.10
C LEU A 43 -13.34 4.77 -0.93
N ILE A 44 -14.52 4.16 -1.10
CA ILE A 44 -15.08 3.20 -0.16
C ILE A 44 -14.83 1.80 -0.73
N VAL A 45 -13.85 1.09 -0.19
CA VAL A 45 -13.46 -0.24 -0.67
C VAL A 45 -14.11 -1.30 0.20
N ASN A 46 -15.06 -2.03 -0.38
CA ASN A 46 -15.73 -3.13 0.26
C ASN A 46 -14.87 -4.39 0.22
N ALA A 47 -14.74 -5.02 1.37
CA ALA A 47 -14.11 -6.30 1.53
C ALA A 47 -15.05 -7.33 2.14
N LYS A 48 -15.11 -8.52 1.55
CA LYS A 48 -15.95 -9.60 2.07
C LYS A 48 -15.29 -10.96 1.88
N GLY A 49 -15.24 -11.72 2.96
CA GLY A 49 -14.72 -13.08 3.00
C GLY A 49 -13.20 -13.13 3.09
N PHE A 50 -12.68 -14.35 3.05
CA PHE A 50 -11.25 -14.67 3.19
C PHE A 50 -10.65 -15.16 1.87
N ALA A 51 -11.21 -14.73 0.73
CA ALA A 51 -10.70 -15.12 -0.57
C ALA A 51 -9.30 -14.53 -0.80
N GLU A 52 -8.46 -15.25 -1.55
CA GLU A 52 -7.02 -15.03 -1.72
C GLU A 52 -6.61 -13.65 -2.28
N HIS A 53 -7.58 -12.83 -2.70
CA HIS A 53 -7.33 -11.51 -3.31
C HIS A 53 -8.27 -10.44 -2.76
N GLN A 54 -8.69 -10.60 -1.51
CA GLN A 54 -9.49 -9.59 -0.83
C GLN A 54 -8.59 -8.49 -0.27
N CYS A 55 -8.86 -7.23 -0.66
CA CYS A 55 -8.08 -6.09 -0.18
C CYS A 55 -8.52 -5.74 1.24
N TYR A 56 -7.72 -6.17 2.21
CA TYR A 56 -7.81 -5.65 3.56
C TYR A 56 -6.70 -4.62 3.76
N TYR A 57 -7.06 -3.57 4.49
CA TYR A 57 -6.18 -2.47 4.83
C TYR A 57 -5.98 -2.46 6.34
N PRO A 58 -4.79 -2.08 6.84
CA PRO A 58 -4.57 -2.00 8.28
C PRO A 58 -5.31 -0.80 8.90
N ASP A 59 -5.56 -0.88 10.21
CA ASP A 59 -6.04 0.25 10.99
C ASP A 59 -5.10 1.45 10.82
N ARG A 60 -5.68 2.66 10.77
CA ARG A 60 -4.90 3.89 10.58
C ARG A 60 -4.01 4.15 11.80
N GLN A 61 -2.71 4.18 11.58
CA GLN A 61 -1.73 4.72 12.52
C GLN A 61 -1.13 6.01 11.94
N GLY A 62 -1.15 7.11 12.69
CA GLY A 62 -0.64 8.40 12.23
C GLY A 62 -1.36 8.91 10.97
N GLU A 63 -0.60 9.12 9.89
CA GLU A 63 -1.16 9.55 8.59
C GLU A 63 -1.90 8.42 7.86
N GLY A 64 -1.62 7.16 8.18
CA GLY A 64 -2.17 6.00 7.50
C GLY A 64 -1.34 5.54 6.30
N GLN A 65 -1.44 4.24 6.02
CA GLN A 65 -0.65 3.59 4.97
C GLN A 65 -1.11 3.95 3.56
N ARG A 66 -0.19 3.88 2.60
CA ARG A 66 -0.43 4.20 1.20
C ARG A 66 -0.34 2.96 0.34
N TYR A 67 -1.22 2.87 -0.65
CA TYR A 67 -1.31 1.74 -1.54
C TYR A 67 -1.56 2.21 -2.97
N LEU A 68 -0.90 1.57 -3.93
CA LEU A 68 -1.32 1.57 -5.32
C LEU A 68 -2.50 0.60 -5.43
N VAL A 69 -3.70 1.14 -5.62
CA VAL A 69 -4.94 0.37 -5.64
C VAL A 69 -5.42 0.13 -7.07
N PHE A 70 -5.98 -1.05 -7.30
CA PHE A 70 -6.65 -1.47 -8.53
C PHE A 70 -8.05 -1.92 -8.16
N LEU A 71 -9.04 -1.10 -8.51
CA LEU A 71 -10.40 -1.29 -8.02
C LEU A 71 -11.40 -1.35 -9.17
N LYS A 72 -12.52 -2.03 -8.92
CA LYS A 72 -13.65 -2.12 -9.83
C LYS A 72 -14.86 -1.48 -9.14
N GLN A 73 -15.59 -0.64 -9.86
CA GLN A 73 -16.72 0.08 -9.29
C GLN A 73 -17.88 -0.89 -9.01
N SER A 74 -18.54 -0.69 -7.87
CA SER A 74 -19.76 -1.40 -7.52
C SER A 74 -20.88 -0.92 -8.45
N PRO A 75 -21.68 -1.81 -9.04
CA PRO A 75 -22.80 -1.41 -9.90
C PRO A 75 -23.94 -0.76 -9.10
N LYS A 76 -23.91 -0.85 -7.76
CA LYS A 76 -25.01 -0.43 -6.89
C LYS A 76 -24.88 1.00 -6.37
N ASN A 77 -23.64 1.45 -6.11
CA ASN A 77 -23.37 2.70 -5.43
C ASN A 77 -22.19 3.42 -6.10
N GLU A 78 -22.32 4.73 -6.28
CA GLU A 78 -21.20 5.59 -6.68
C GLU A 78 -20.16 5.66 -5.56
N ASN A 79 -18.87 5.73 -5.91
CA ASN A 79 -17.72 5.77 -5.00
C ASN A 79 -17.54 4.54 -4.10
N GLU A 80 -18.32 3.48 -4.33
CA GLU A 80 -18.13 2.17 -3.73
C GLU A 80 -17.39 1.24 -4.70
N TYR A 81 -16.37 0.57 -4.21
CA TYR A 81 -15.48 -0.25 -5.02
C TYR A 81 -15.21 -1.60 -4.37
N HIS A 82 -14.77 -2.55 -5.18
CA HIS A 82 -14.21 -3.82 -4.73
C HIS A 82 -12.85 -4.06 -5.40
N GLY A 83 -12.05 -4.93 -4.80
CA GLY A 83 -10.74 -5.30 -5.35
C GLY A 83 -10.84 -5.83 -6.77
N PHE A 84 -10.01 -5.30 -7.66
CA PHE A 84 -9.82 -5.91 -8.98
C PHE A 84 -9.04 -7.23 -8.82
N LYS A 85 -9.40 -8.25 -9.59
CA LYS A 85 -8.70 -9.55 -9.56
C LYS A 85 -7.69 -9.64 -10.71
N PRO A 86 -6.56 -10.34 -10.54
CA PRO A 86 -6.13 -11.03 -9.33
C PRO A 86 -5.46 -10.14 -8.28
N PHE A 87 -5.06 -8.90 -8.61
CA PHE A 87 -4.40 -7.99 -7.68
C PHE A 87 -5.19 -6.72 -7.50
N CYS A 88 -5.28 -6.26 -6.25
CA CYS A 88 -6.07 -5.10 -5.92
C CYS A 88 -5.33 -4.00 -5.16
N GLN A 89 -4.19 -4.31 -4.54
CA GLN A 89 -3.36 -3.33 -3.87
C GLN A 89 -1.89 -3.74 -3.87
N LEU A 90 -1.01 -2.76 -3.86
CA LEU A 90 0.42 -2.93 -3.62
C LEU A 90 0.88 -1.78 -2.71
N GLN A 91 1.68 -2.08 -1.68
CA GLN A 91 2.08 -1.08 -0.69
C GLN A 91 3.04 -0.04 -1.29
N VAL A 92 2.83 1.22 -0.95
CA VAL A 92 3.66 2.35 -1.39
C VAL A 92 4.25 3.04 -0.16
N LEU A 93 5.55 3.28 -0.19
CA LEU A 93 6.33 3.89 0.88
C LEU A 93 7.01 5.17 0.40
N LEU A 94 7.39 6.04 1.34
CA LEU A 94 8.09 7.30 1.06
C LEU A 94 9.58 7.20 1.41
N ASP A 95 10.43 7.64 0.48
CA ASP A 95 11.86 7.83 0.73
C ASP A 95 12.12 9.08 1.60
N ASN A 96 13.39 9.32 1.91
CA ASN A 96 13.86 10.50 2.64
C ASN A 96 13.56 11.85 1.97
N ASN A 97 13.25 11.86 0.68
CA ASN A 97 12.91 13.05 -0.09
C ASN A 97 11.38 13.18 -0.29
N GLY A 98 10.58 12.26 0.26
CA GLY A 98 9.14 12.24 0.11
C GLY A 98 8.65 11.72 -1.26
N HIS A 99 9.50 11.05 -2.04
CA HIS A 99 9.06 10.40 -3.27
C HIS A 99 8.40 9.06 -2.96
N TYR A 100 7.39 8.73 -3.77
CA TYR A 100 6.66 7.48 -3.66
C TYR A 100 7.42 6.35 -4.36
N HIS A 101 7.60 5.25 -3.65
CA HIS A 101 8.14 4.00 -4.17
C HIS A 101 7.18 2.86 -3.87
N LEU A 102 6.96 2.00 -4.85
CA LEU A 102 6.34 0.71 -4.60
C LEU A 102 7.30 -0.12 -3.75
N ARG A 103 6.84 -0.64 -2.60
CA ARG A 103 7.64 -1.52 -1.76
C ARG A 103 8.03 -2.78 -2.55
N TYR A 104 9.29 -3.17 -2.48
CA TYR A 104 9.78 -4.40 -3.09
C TYR A 104 10.58 -5.24 -2.07
N PRO A 105 10.51 -6.58 -2.10
CA PRO A 105 9.54 -7.42 -2.84
C PRO A 105 8.10 -7.17 -2.41
N THR A 106 7.14 -7.38 -3.34
CA THR A 106 5.70 -7.28 -3.05
C THR A 106 5.15 -8.61 -2.50
N ASP A 107 3.96 -8.57 -1.90
CA ASP A 107 3.25 -9.79 -1.44
C ASP A 107 2.58 -10.57 -2.59
N THR A 108 3.05 -10.38 -3.82
CA THR A 108 2.42 -10.86 -5.05
C THR A 108 3.46 -11.47 -5.97
N ASP A 109 3.05 -12.47 -6.75
CA ASP A 109 3.89 -13.12 -7.76
C ASP A 109 3.98 -12.33 -9.07
N LEU A 110 3.82 -11.00 -9.01
CA LEU A 110 3.93 -10.16 -10.19
C LEU A 110 5.38 -10.15 -10.68
N PRO A 111 5.64 -10.48 -11.97
CA PRO A 111 6.99 -10.46 -12.52
C PRO A 111 7.42 -9.01 -12.76
N PHE A 112 8.04 -8.39 -11.77
CA PHE A 112 8.68 -7.08 -11.93
C PHE A 112 10.05 -7.24 -12.62
N ASN A 113 10.37 -6.31 -13.52
CA ASN A 113 11.73 -6.21 -14.05
C ASN A 113 12.68 -5.82 -12.91
N GLN A 114 13.66 -6.68 -12.63
CA GLN A 114 14.65 -6.48 -11.57
C GLN A 114 15.50 -5.22 -11.79
N GLU A 115 15.65 -4.77 -13.03
CA GLU A 115 16.39 -3.52 -13.34
C GLU A 115 15.68 -2.26 -12.82
N LEU A 116 14.39 -2.34 -12.48
CA LEU A 116 13.63 -1.23 -11.90
C LEU A 116 13.74 -1.17 -10.37
N VAL A 117 14.24 -2.24 -9.76
CA VAL A 117 14.41 -2.33 -8.31
C VAL A 117 15.67 -1.57 -7.92
N GLN A 118 15.53 -0.69 -6.94
CA GLN A 118 16.65 0.07 -6.38
C GLN A 118 16.65 -0.05 -4.86
N ASP A 119 17.84 0.13 -4.29
CA ASP A 119 17.98 0.31 -2.86
C ASP A 119 17.42 1.69 -2.46
N VAL A 120 16.62 1.73 -1.40
CA VAL A 120 15.91 2.92 -0.93
C VAL A 120 16.03 3.05 0.58
N THR A 121 16.43 4.24 1.02
CA THR A 121 16.33 4.61 2.43
C THR A 121 14.96 5.22 2.70
N TYR A 122 14.06 4.44 3.29
CA TYR A 122 12.73 4.92 3.64
C TYR A 122 12.71 5.82 4.88
N GLN A 123 11.87 6.85 4.83
CA GLN A 123 11.49 7.71 5.96
C GLN A 123 9.97 7.65 6.22
N ASP A 124 9.32 6.57 5.78
CA ASP A 124 7.93 6.30 6.11
C ASP A 124 7.83 5.47 7.41
N PRO A 125 7.01 5.86 8.41
CA PRO A 125 6.80 5.06 9.62
C PRO A 125 6.32 3.63 9.33
N HIS A 126 5.64 3.43 8.21
CA HIS A 126 5.10 2.15 7.78
C HIS A 126 6.10 1.31 6.98
N ALA A 127 7.33 1.80 6.78
CA ALA A 127 8.43 1.02 6.24
C ALA A 127 9.09 0.10 7.27
N ARG A 128 8.59 0.09 8.52
CA ARG A 128 9.11 -0.69 9.64
C ARG A 128 8.06 -1.70 10.12
N VAL A 129 8.50 -2.92 10.38
CA VAL A 129 7.69 -3.99 10.98
C VAL A 129 8.24 -4.28 12.37
N ASN A 130 7.39 -4.22 13.39
CA ASN A 130 7.77 -4.63 14.74
C ASN A 130 7.83 -6.16 14.80
N ALA A 131 9.03 -6.68 15.03
CA ALA A 131 9.34 -8.10 15.11
C ALA A 131 9.91 -8.48 16.49
N THR A 132 9.60 -7.70 17.52
CA THR A 132 10.09 -7.91 18.89
C THR A 132 9.66 -9.27 19.44
N GLU A 133 8.39 -9.60 19.26
CA GLU A 133 7.80 -10.87 19.73
C GLU A 133 8.09 -12.06 18.80
N TRP A 134 8.87 -11.87 17.73
CA TRP A 134 9.19 -12.95 16.80
C TRP A 134 10.39 -13.76 17.30
N THR A 135 10.49 -15.00 16.84
CA THR A 135 11.73 -15.79 17.01
C THR A 135 12.82 -15.23 16.08
N SER A 136 14.09 -15.55 16.36
CA SER A 136 15.19 -15.20 15.44
C SER A 136 14.97 -15.79 14.05
N ILE A 137 14.60 -17.07 13.98
CA ILE A 137 14.32 -17.78 12.73
C ILE A 137 13.26 -17.03 11.90
N LYS A 138 12.15 -16.63 12.53
CA LYS A 138 11.08 -15.91 11.81
C LYS A 138 11.53 -14.53 11.32
N ARG A 139 12.42 -13.84 12.06
CA ARG A 139 13.00 -12.58 11.60
C ARG A 139 13.89 -12.79 10.39
N ASP A 140 14.74 -13.80 10.43
CA ASP A 140 15.66 -14.12 9.34
C ASP A 140 14.89 -14.51 8.07
N GLU A 141 13.87 -15.38 8.20
CA GLU A 141 12.99 -15.77 7.10
C GLU A 141 12.28 -14.56 6.46
N TYR A 142 11.69 -13.69 7.29
CA TYR A 142 11.02 -12.49 6.79
C TYR A 142 12.01 -11.52 6.12
N SER A 143 13.22 -11.42 6.68
CA SER A 143 14.26 -10.55 6.17
C SER A 143 14.76 -11.00 4.80
N ASP A 144 14.94 -12.31 4.62
CA ASP A 144 15.31 -12.88 3.32
C ASP A 144 14.19 -12.73 2.29
N GLN A 145 12.95 -12.98 2.71
CA GLN A 145 11.77 -12.89 1.84
C GLN A 145 11.52 -11.46 1.36
N PHE A 146 11.62 -10.47 2.25
CA PHE A 146 11.22 -9.09 1.98
C PHE A 146 12.36 -8.09 1.90
N ARG A 147 13.61 -8.56 1.89
CA ARG A 147 14.82 -7.73 1.78
C ARG A 147 14.77 -6.58 2.79
N THR A 148 14.80 -6.95 4.06
CA THR A 148 14.78 -5.97 5.16
C THR A 148 16.12 -5.91 5.88
N GLU A 149 16.35 -4.81 6.59
CA GLU A 149 17.43 -4.67 7.56
C GLU A 149 16.88 -4.68 8.99
N MET A 150 17.61 -5.31 9.91
CA MET A 150 17.24 -5.35 11.32
C MET A 150 17.75 -4.12 12.04
N ILE A 151 16.84 -3.39 12.68
CA ILE A 151 17.10 -2.26 13.56
C ILE A 151 16.81 -2.71 14.99
N THR A 152 17.81 -2.60 15.86
CA THR A 152 17.63 -2.85 17.29
C THR A 152 17.55 -1.52 18.02
N GLU A 153 16.49 -1.35 18.80
CA GLU A 153 16.35 -0.24 19.73
C GLU A 153 16.30 -0.82 21.15
N GLU A 154 16.86 -0.12 22.13
CA GLU A 154 16.83 -0.56 23.52
C GLU A 154 16.42 0.59 24.43
N ASP A 155 15.54 0.28 25.39
CA ASP A 155 15.32 1.12 26.56
C ASP A 155 15.95 0.48 27.81
N LEU A 156 15.77 1.08 28.98
CA LEU A 156 16.36 0.60 30.24
C LEU A 156 15.90 -0.82 30.64
N PHE A 157 14.83 -1.35 30.05
CA PHE A 157 14.16 -2.58 30.48
C PHE A 157 14.02 -3.62 29.36
N GLN A 158 13.94 -3.19 28.10
CA GLN A 158 13.61 -4.08 26.98
C GLN A 158 14.33 -3.70 25.69
N LYS A 159 14.65 -4.74 24.91
CA LYS A 159 15.14 -4.62 23.52
C LYS A 159 13.98 -4.80 22.55
N TYR A 160 13.89 -3.92 21.58
CA TYR A 160 12.93 -3.95 20.49
C TYR A 160 13.64 -4.27 19.18
N TYR A 161 13.01 -5.12 18.38
CA TYR A 161 13.52 -5.54 17.08
C TYR A 161 12.57 -5.07 15.99
N PHE A 162 13.09 -4.31 15.05
CA PHE A 162 12.34 -3.83 13.89
C PHE A 162 13.00 -4.31 12.62
N LEU A 163 12.19 -4.73 11.64
CA LEU A 163 12.64 -5.02 10.29
C LEU A 163 12.22 -3.85 9.39
N LYS A 164 13.18 -3.23 8.70
CA LYS A 164 12.94 -2.07 7.84
C LYS A 164 13.19 -2.47 6.39
N TYR A 165 12.26 -2.16 5.49
CA TYR A 165 12.47 -2.43 4.06
C TYR A 165 13.61 -1.59 3.51
N THR A 166 14.36 -2.14 2.56
CA THR A 166 15.50 -1.46 1.94
C THR A 166 15.39 -1.35 0.43
N GLN A 167 14.34 -1.89 -0.18
CA GLN A 167 14.17 -1.91 -1.64
C GLN A 167 12.80 -1.42 -2.08
N GLY A 168 12.79 -0.78 -3.25
CA GLY A 168 11.56 -0.33 -3.88
C GLY A 168 11.72 -0.02 -5.36
N ILE A 169 10.58 0.19 -6.01
CA ILE A 169 10.51 0.63 -7.41
C ILE A 169 9.93 2.05 -7.42
N PRO A 170 10.61 3.05 -8.01
CA PRO A 170 10.08 4.39 -8.12
C PRO A 170 8.72 4.42 -8.80
N MET A 171 7.77 5.19 -8.25
CA MET A 171 6.46 5.34 -8.90
C MET A 171 6.54 6.01 -10.28
N SER A 172 7.64 6.71 -10.61
CA SER A 172 7.90 7.21 -11.96
C SER A 172 8.00 6.08 -12.99
N GLU A 173 8.66 4.98 -12.64
CA GLU A 173 8.79 3.80 -13.51
C GLU A 173 7.46 3.05 -13.64
N ILE A 174 6.77 2.85 -12.51
CA ILE A 174 5.45 2.19 -12.49
C ILE A 174 4.43 2.93 -13.36
N ARG A 175 4.45 4.26 -13.37
CA ARG A 175 3.55 5.08 -14.21
C ARG A 175 3.68 4.75 -15.70
N THR A 176 4.91 4.56 -16.17
CA THR A 176 5.19 4.17 -17.56
C THR A 176 4.58 2.80 -17.87
N LEU A 177 4.68 1.85 -16.94
CA LEU A 177 4.12 0.51 -17.08
C LEU A 177 2.58 0.49 -17.08
N LEU A 178 1.94 1.40 -16.34
CA LEU A 178 0.47 1.46 -16.26
C LEU A 178 -0.19 1.95 -17.57
N GLN A 179 0.57 2.42 -18.56
CA GLN A 179 0.09 2.95 -19.85
C GLN A 179 -1.05 3.98 -19.69
N VAL A 180 -1.03 4.75 -18.62
CA VAL A 180 -2.10 5.70 -18.30
C VAL A 180 -1.93 6.94 -19.17
N THR A 181 -2.84 7.14 -20.12
CA THR A 181 -2.90 8.37 -20.91
C THR A 181 -3.23 9.53 -19.99
N ARG A 182 -2.32 10.50 -19.91
CA ARG A 182 -2.46 11.72 -19.10
C ARG A 182 -3.77 12.42 -19.47
N GLN A 183 -4.75 12.48 -18.56
CA GLN A 183 -5.84 13.44 -18.72
C GLN A 183 -5.25 14.83 -18.41
N PRO A 184 -5.19 15.75 -19.40
CA PRO A 184 -4.72 17.10 -19.13
C PRO A 184 -5.66 17.74 -18.11
N GLN A 185 -5.09 18.21 -16.99
CA GLN A 185 -5.83 19.09 -16.09
C GLN A 185 -6.09 20.37 -16.86
N MET A 186 -7.35 20.63 -17.23
CA MET A 186 -7.74 21.93 -17.75
C MET A 186 -7.57 22.93 -16.60
N HIS A 187 -6.47 23.68 -16.64
CA HIS A 187 -6.38 24.94 -15.93
C HIS A 187 -7.48 25.84 -16.50
N SER A 188 -8.45 26.18 -15.66
CA SER A 188 -9.35 27.29 -15.93
C SER A 188 -8.47 28.53 -16.06
N ASP A 189 -8.41 29.10 -17.25
CA ASP A 189 -7.96 30.48 -17.41
C ASP A 189 -8.83 31.34 -16.50
N GLN A 190 -8.17 32.12 -15.66
CA GLN A 190 -8.79 33.17 -14.88
C GLN A 190 -9.35 34.21 -15.86
N MET A 191 -10.65 34.50 -15.77
CA MET A 191 -11.23 35.78 -16.24
C MET A 191 -11.26 36.75 -15.07
#